data_AF-A0A3M0CX49-F1
#
_entry.id   AF-A0A3M0CX49-F1
#
_cell.length_a   1.000
_cell.length_b   1.000
_cell.length_c   1.000
_cell.angle_alpha   90.00
_cell.angle_beta   90.00
_cell.angle_gamma   90.00
#
_symmetry.space_group_name_H-M   'P 1'
#
loop_
_entity.id
_entity.type
_entity.pdbx_description
1 polymer ?
#
loop_
_entity_poly.entity_id
_entity_poly.type
_entity_poly.pdbx_seq_one_letter_code
_entity_poly.pdbx_strand_id
1 'polypeptide(L)' 'MTEAFVCPICEHACKTRNHLREHLHDRHHKSDIIDRYLAELEGQAGSP' A
#
# COMPACT_ATOMS: atom_id res chain seq x y z
N MET A 1 -13.96 11.75 13.33
CA MET A 1 -13.63 10.69 12.36
C MET A 1 -12.15 10.41 12.49
N THR A 2 -11.75 9.22 12.90
CA THR A 2 -10.33 8.84 12.94
C THR A 2 -9.93 8.33 11.56
N GLU A 3 -9.14 9.11 10.83
CA GLU A 3 -8.53 8.64 9.57
C GLU A 3 -7.67 7.40 9.88
N ALA A 4 -8.08 6.25 9.36
CA ALA A 4 -7.34 5.01 9.48
C ALA A 4 -6.24 4.97 8.42
N PHE A 5 -5.08 4.44 8.78
CA PHE A 5 -3.96 4.24 7.86
C PHE A 5 -4.19 2.93 7.10
N VAL A 6 -4.70 3.03 5.87
CA VAL A 6 -5.04 1.85 5.06
C VAL A 6 -3.81 1.38 4.26
N CYS A 7 -3.57 0.08 4.25
CA CYS A 7 -2.53 -0.55 3.44
C CYS A 7 -2.91 -0.49 1.95
N PRO A 8 -2.03 0.04 1.08
CA PRO A 8 -2.30 0.15 -0.36
C PRO A 8 -2.27 -1.21 -1.10
N ILE A 9 -1.82 -2.29 -0.45
CA ILE A 9 -1.68 -3.62 -1.06
C ILE A 9 -2.86 -4.53 -0.72
N CYS A 10 -3.30 -4.56 0.54
CA CYS A 10 -4.33 -5.50 1.00
C CYS A 10 -5.48 -4.85 1.78
N GLU A 11 -5.66 -3.53 1.66
CA GLU A 11 -6.77 -2.76 2.25
C GLU A 11 -6.89 -2.85 3.78
N HIS A 12 -5.83 -3.29 4.46
CA HIS A 12 -5.82 -3.43 5.91
C HIS A 12 -5.76 -2.06 6.59
N ALA A 13 -6.71 -1.77 7.47
CA ALA A 13 -6.79 -0.51 8.18
C ALA A 13 -6.01 -0.57 9.52
N CYS A 14 -4.95 0.23 9.62
CA CYS A 14 -4.18 0.42 10.84
C CYS A 14 -4.62 1.67 11.61
N LYS A 15 -4.49 1.62 12.94
CA LYS A 15 -4.80 2.74 13.84
C LYS A 15 -3.73 3.84 13.82
N THR A 16 -2.49 3.50 13.46
CA THR A 16 -1.35 4.41 13.46
C THR A 16 -0.44 4.13 12.26
N ARG A 17 0.34 5.14 11.86
CA ARG A 17 1.31 5.02 10.78
C ARG A 17 2.43 4.01 11.08
N ASN A 18 2.83 3.87 12.36
CA ASN A 18 3.81 2.87 12.77
C ASN A 18 3.31 1.44 12.57
N HIS A 19 2.07 1.14 12.99
CA HIS A 19 1.49 -0.18 12.75
C HIS A 19 1.37 -0.48 11.25
N LEU A 20 1.05 0.51 10.42
CA LEU A 20 1.05 0.32 8.97
C LEU A 20 2.46 -0.03 8.45
N ARG A 21 3.51 0.64 8.96
CA ARG A 21 4.89 0.33 8.57
C ARG A 21 5.30 -1.09 8.97
N GLU A 22 4.98 -1.50 10.18
CA GLU A 22 5.26 -2.87 10.65
C GLU A 22 4.47 -3.90 9.84
N HIS A 23 3.19 -3.64 9.58
CA HIS A 23 2.34 -4.45 8.70
C HIS A 23 2.96 -4.61 7.30
N LEU A 24 3.42 -3.51 6.70
CA LEU A 24 4.08 -3.52 5.39
C LEU A 24 5.41 -4.26 5.37
N HIS A 25 6.07 -4.44 6.52
CA HIS A 25 7.34 -5.15 6.60
C HIS A 25 7.16 -6.63 6.94
N ASP A 26 6.16 -6.97 7.75
CA ASP A 26 5.85 -8.34 8.18
C ASP A 26 5.02 -9.11 7.15
N ARG A 27 4.05 -8.44 6.52
CA ARG A 27 3.06 -9.08 5.64
C ARG A 27 3.29 -8.85 4.16
N HIS A 28 4.10 -7.86 3.81
CA HIS A 28 4.42 -7.53 2.43
C HIS A 28 5.94 -7.49 2.28
N HIS A 29 6.45 -8.03 1.17
CA HIS A 29 7.84 -7.80 0.85
C HIS A 29 8.00 -6.47 0.12
N LYS A 30 9.24 -5.98 0.11
CA LYS A 30 9.58 -4.74 -0.62
C LYS A 30 9.26 -4.86 -2.11
N SER A 31 9.30 -6.08 -2.67
CA SER A 31 8.88 -6.37 -4.05
C SER A 31 7.39 -6.12 -4.28
N ASP A 32 6.51 -6.53 -3.37
CA ASP A 32 5.06 -6.31 -3.51
C ASP A 32 4.71 -4.82 -3.50
N ILE A 33 5.42 -4.04 -2.68
CA ILE A 33 5.26 -2.58 -2.63
C ILE A 33 5.69 -1.94 -3.95
N ILE A 34 6.81 -2.39 -4.51
CA ILE A 34 7.33 -1.89 -5.80
C ILE A 34 6.40 -2.31 -6.93
N ASP A 35 5.95 -3.57 -6.97
CA ASP A 35 5.03 -4.09 -7.99
C ASP A 35 3.74 -3.27 -8.03
N ARG A 36 3.12 -3.02 -6.86
CA ARG A 36 1.91 -2.21 -6.79
C ARG A 36 2.15 -0.78 -7.27
N TYR A 37 3.29 -0.17 -6.92
CA TYR A 37 3.64 1.17 -7.39
C TYR A 37 3.89 1.22 -8.90
N LEU A 38 4.56 0.20 -9.46
CA LEU A 38 4.76 0.09 -10.90
C LEU A 38 3.43 -0.10 -11.63
N ALA A 39 2.54 -0.96 -11.12
CA ALA A 39 1.21 -1.15 -11.67
C ALA A 39 0.38 0.16 -11.67
N GLU A 40 0.53 1.02 -10.66
CA GLU A 40 -0.10 2.35 -10.63
C GLU A 40 0.43 3.27 -11.72
N LEU A 41 1.75 3.28 -11.93
CA LEU A 41 2.39 4.09 -12.97
C LEU A 41 1.99 3.61 -14.37
N GLU A 42 1.92 2.30 -14.58
CA GLU A 42 1.52 1.72 -15.87
C GLU A 42 0.02 1.95 -16.15
N GLY A 43 -0.82 1.88 -15.12
CA GLY A 43 -2.26 2.17 -15.23
C GLY A 43 -2.57 3.62 -15.62
N GLN A 44 -1.70 4.57 -15.27
CA GLN A 44 -1.83 5.99 -15.67
C GLN A 44 -1.29 6.29 -17.08
N ALA A 45 -0.53 5.37 -17.70
CA ALA A 45 -0.01 5.52 -19.06
C ALA A 45 -0.92 4.89 -20.15
N GLY A 46 -2.05 4.29 -19.75
CA GLY A 46 -2.91 3.48 -20.61
C GLY A 46 -4.36 3.96 -20.78
N SER A 47 -4.65 5.25 -20.65
CA SER A 47 -5.97 5.79 -21.05
C SER A 47 -5.87 6.51 -22.41
N PRO A 48 -6.43 5.96 -23.50
CA PRO A 48 -6.86 6.76 -24.65
C PRO A 48 -8.07 7.63 -24.32
#